data_AF-A0AAJ4VYV3-F1
#
_entry.id   AF-A0AAJ4VYV3-F1
#
_cell.length_a   1.000
_cell.length_b   1.000
_cell.length_c   1.000
_cell.angle_alpha   90.00
_cell.angle_beta   90.00
_cell.angle_gamma   90.00
#
_symmetry.space_group_name_H-M   'P 1'
#
loop_
_entity.id
_entity.type
_entity.pdbx_description
1 polymer ?
#
loop_
_entity_poly.entity_id
_entity_poly.type
_entity_poly.pdbx_seq_one_letter_code
_entity_poly.pdbx_strand_id
1 'polypeptide(L)' 'MVELNVIGQATNLGKTHIVQRAWRNGGRPYLHGRVFDLRSGYIHPRTSMINNGQAVQTVCKLHNAMVKNPP' A
#
# COMPACT_ATOMS: atom_id res chain seq x y z
N MET A 1 -14.77 2.72 2.39
CA MET A 1 -14.00 3.88 1.88
C MET A 1 -12.60 4.01 2.50
N VAL A 2 -12.44 3.96 3.82
CA VAL A 2 -11.12 4.16 4.50
C VAL A 2 -10.04 3.16 4.04
N GLU A 3 -10.39 1.88 3.89
CA GLU A 3 -9.43 0.84 3.53
C GLU A 3 -8.86 1.02 2.12
N LEU A 4 -9.73 1.27 1.14
CA LEU A 4 -9.34 1.54 -0.24
C LEU A 4 -8.48 2.80 -0.34
N ASN A 5 -8.78 3.81 0.46
CA ASN A 5 -7.98 5.03 0.55
C ASN A 5 -6.55 4.75 1.04
N VAL A 6 -6.38 3.94 2.10
CA VAL A 6 -5.06 3.56 2.62
C VAL A 6 -4.24 2.80 1.57
N ILE A 7 -4.86 1.85 0.84
CA ILE A 7 -4.18 1.10 -0.22
C ILE A 7 -3.76 2.03 -1.37
N GLY A 8 -4.65 2.94 -1.78
CA GLY A 8 -4.39 3.91 -2.84
C GLY A 8 -3.24 4.86 -2.48
N GLN A 9 -3.25 5.41 -1.26
CA GLN A 9 -2.19 6.30 -0.80
C GLN A 9 -0.84 5.61 -0.65
N ALA A 10 -0.81 4.39 -0.09
CA ALA A 10 0.43 3.61 0.00
C ALA A 10 1.03 3.32 -1.39
N THR A 11 0.16 3.01 -2.37
CA THR A 11 0.56 2.81 -3.77
C THR A 11 1.11 4.10 -4.39
N ASN A 12 0.44 5.23 -4.16
CA ASN A 12 0.88 6.53 -4.68
C ASN A 12 2.22 6.97 -4.08
N LEU A 13 2.42 6.76 -2.77
CA LEU A 13 3.70 7.01 -2.11
C LEU A 13 4.82 6.17 -2.73
N GLY A 14 4.55 4.89 -2.97
CA GLY A 14 5.49 3.99 -3.65
C GLY A 14 5.87 4.43 -5.06
N LYS A 15 4.99 5.14 -5.79
CA LYS A 15 5.26 5.65 -7.14
C LYS A 15 6.10 6.93 -7.18
N THR A 16 6.31 7.59 -6.03
CA THR A 16 7.09 8.84 -5.99
C THR A 16 8.56 8.60 -6.38
N HIS A 17 9.18 9.60 -7.01
CA HIS A 17 10.59 9.51 -7.40
C HIS A 17 11.53 9.33 -6.19
N ILE A 18 11.17 9.90 -5.04
CA ILE A 18 11.94 9.80 -3.79
C ILE A 18 12.04 8.34 -3.33
N VAL A 19 10.90 7.66 -3.19
CA VAL A 19 10.85 6.26 -2.76
C VAL A 19 11.52 5.34 -3.78
N GLN A 20 11.24 5.55 -5.07
CA GLN A 20 11.84 4.74 -6.14
C GLN A 20 13.37 4.90 -6.20
N ARG A 21 13.89 6.12 -6.00
CA ARG A 21 15.34 6.36 -5.92
C ARG A 21 15.94 5.69 -4.69
N ALA A 22 15.28 5.77 -3.54
CA ALA A 22 15.74 5.13 -2.30
C ALA A 22 15.79 3.60 -2.42
N TRP A 23 14.80 2.99 -3.10
CA TRP A 23 14.84 1.56 -3.42
C TRP A 23 16.00 1.17 -4.33
N ARG A 24 16.29 1.96 -5.38
CA ARG A 24 17.43 1.69 -6.27
C ARG A 24 18.78 1.82 -5.54
N ASN A 25 18.88 2.75 -4.59
CA ASN A 25 20.15 3.08 -3.94
C ASN A 25 20.40 2.31 -2.64
N GLY A 26 19.38 1.68 -2.03
CA GLY A 26 19.54 1.00 -0.74
C GLY A 26 18.37 0.11 -0.32
N GLY A 27 17.42 -0.22 -1.20
CA GLY A 27 16.34 -1.16 -0.92
C GLY A 27 15.36 -0.76 0.20
N ARG A 28 15.34 0.52 0.56
CA ARG A 28 14.49 1.10 1.63
C ARG A 28 13.81 2.37 1.15
N PRO A 29 12.68 2.81 1.74
CA PRO A 29 11.97 2.26 2.90
C PRO A 29 10.99 1.13 2.57
N TYR A 30 10.56 0.37 3.57
CA TYR A 30 9.42 -0.55 3.44
C TYR A 30 8.12 0.21 3.71
N LEU A 31 7.16 0.13 2.80
CA LEU A 31 5.85 0.77 2.97
C LEU A 31 4.80 -0.26 3.41
N HIS A 32 3.94 0.17 4.33
CA HIS A 32 2.83 -0.61 4.86
C HIS A 32 1.58 0.28 5.00
N GLY A 33 0.44 -0.19 4.47
CA GLY A 33 -0.87 0.38 4.75
C GLY A 33 -1.56 -0.38 5.88
N ARG A 34 -1.98 0.34 6.92
CA ARG A 34 -2.69 -0.22 8.09
C ARG A 34 -3.90 0.65 8.41
N VAL A 35 -4.95 0.02 8.93
CA VAL A 35 -6.15 0.69 9.42
C VAL A 35 -6.32 0.31 10.89
N PHE A 36 -6.58 1.31 11.73
CA PHE A 36 -6.90 1.10 13.14
C PHE A 36 -8.40 1.16 13.33
N ASP A 37 -8.99 0.11 13.90
CA ASP A 37 -10.40 0.09 14.26
C ASP A 37 -10.59 0.60 15.69
N LEU A 38 -11.34 1.69 15.85
CA LEU A 38 -11.62 2.30 17.15
C LEU A 38 -12.54 1.45 18.03
N ARG A 39 -13.39 0.61 17.43
CA ARG A 39 -14.34 -0.21 18.20
C ARG A 39 -13.67 -1.43 18.83
N SER A 40 -12.86 -2.12 18.04
CA SER A 40 -12.18 -3.34 18.48
C SER A 40 -10.77 -3.10 19.01
N GLY A 41 -10.15 -1.95 18.69
CA GLY A 41 -8.75 -1.66 19.01
C GLY A 41 -7.74 -2.42 18.14
N TYR A 42 -8.19 -3.15 17.11
CA TYR A 42 -7.30 -3.93 16.26
C TYR A 42 -6.71 -3.12 15.10
N ILE A 43 -5.49 -3.48 14.71
CA ILE A 43 -4.82 -2.96 13.53
C ILE A 43 -4.97 -3.98 12.39
N HIS A 44 -5.63 -3.57 11.33
CA HIS A 44 -5.81 -4.38 10.13
C HIS A 44 -4.77 -4.01 9.06
N PRO A 45 -3.89 -4.94 8.66
CA PRO A 45 -3.01 -4.71 7.52
C PRO A 45 -3.84 -4.69 6.23
N ARG A 46 -3.60 -3.69 5.37
CA ARG A 46 -4.29 -3.53 4.07
C ARG A 46 -3.37 -3.68 2.87
N THR A 47 -2.05 -3.63 3.07
CA THR A 47 -1.08 -3.94 2.04
C THR A 47 -0.15 -5.06 2.51
N SER A 48 0.32 -5.87 1.56
CA SER A 48 1.54 -6.64 1.76
C SER A 48 2.75 -5.70 1.90
N MET A 49 3.91 -6.25 2.24
CA MET A 49 5.14 -5.48 2.34
C MET A 49 5.53 -4.91 0.97
N ILE A 50 5.61 -3.58 0.86
CA ILE A 50 6.01 -2.91 -0.38
C ILE A 50 7.45 -2.41 -0.21
N ASN A 51 8.38 -2.98 -0.97
CA ASN A 51 9.82 -2.68 -0.87
C ASN A 51 10.50 -2.45 -2.23
N ASN A 52 9.73 -2.45 -3.31
CA ASN A 52 10.20 -2.19 -4.66
C ASN A 52 9.01 -1.88 -5.59
N GLY A 53 9.32 -1.48 -6.82
CA GLY A 53 8.32 -1.18 -7.85
C GLY A 53 7.40 -2.36 -8.21
N GLN A 54 7.90 -3.60 -8.15
CA GLN A 54 7.08 -4.79 -8.44
C GLN A 54 6.01 -5.00 -7.36
N ALA A 55 6.39 -4.85 -6.09
CA ALA A 55 5.46 -4.96 -4.97
C ALA A 55 4.38 -3.87 -5.03
N VAL A 56 4.73 -2.64 -5.46
CA VAL A 56 3.75 -1.56 -5.72
C VAL A 56 2.74 -1.99 -6.78
N GLN A 57 3.18 -2.60 -7.88
CA GLN A 57 2.28 -3.05 -8.94
C GLN A 57 1.34 -4.16 -8.48
N THR A 58 1.83 -5.11 -7.68
CA THR A 58 1.00 -6.18 -7.11
C THR A 58 -0.12 -5.61 -6.24
N VAL A 59 0.20 -4.70 -5.32
CA VAL A 59 -0.81 -4.06 -4.45
C VAL A 59 -1.79 -3.22 -5.28
N CYS A 60 -1.32 -2.49 -6.29
CA CYS A 60 -2.16 -1.70 -7.19
C CYS A 60 -3.14 -2.57 -8.00
N LYS A 61 -2.72 -3.75 -8.46
CA LYS A 61 -3.59 -4.69 -9.19
C LYS A 61 -4.70 -5.24 -8.28
N LEU A 62 -4.36 -5.60 -7.04
CA LEU A 62 -5.33 -6.04 -6.05
C LEU A 62 -6.34 -4.94 -5.71
N HIS A 63 -5.87 -3.71 -5.52
CA HIS A 63 -6.74 -2.54 -5.32
C HIS A 63 -7.74 -2.38 -6.47
N ASN A 64 -7.26 -2.41 -7.72
CA ASN A 64 -8.12 -2.27 -8.88
C ASN A 64 -9.16 -3.40 -9.01
N ALA A 65 -8.81 -4.62 -8.59
CA ALA A 65 -9.76 -5.74 -8.55
C ALA A 65 -10.86 -5.52 -7.51
N MET A 66 -10.51 -5.04 -6.31
CA MET A 66 -11.48 -4.73 -5.24
C MET A 66 -12.39 -3.55 -5.58
N VAL A 67 -11.89 -2.56 -6.33
CA VAL A 67 -12.71 -1.42 -6.80
C VAL A 67 -13.70 -1.88 -7.88
N LYS A 68 -13.30 -2.80 -8.77
CA LYS A 68 -14.15 -3.33 -9.84
C LYS A 68 -15.22 -4.31 -9.34
N ASN A 69 -14.92 -5.06 -8.30
CA ASN A 69 -15.83 -6.00 -7.66
C ASN A 69 -15.91 -5.69 -6.16
N PRO A 70 -16.75 -4.72 -5.76
CA PRO A 70 -16.91 -4.38 -4.35
C PRO A 70 -17.51 -5.58 -3.59
N PRO A 71 -17.07 -5.84 -2.35
CA PRO A 71 -17.67 -6.85 -1.48
C PRO A 71 -19.10 -6.46 -1.05
#